data_AF-A0A6M3L659-F1
#
_entry.id   AF-A0A6M3L659-F1
#
_cell.length_a   1.000
_cell.length_b   1.000
_cell.length_c   1.000
_cell.angle_alpha   90.00
_cell.angle_beta   90.00
_cell.angle_gamma   90.00
#
_symmetry.space_group_name_H-M   'P 1'
#
loop_
_entity.id
_entity.type
_entity.pdbx_description
1 polymer ?
#
loop_
_entity_poly.entity_id
_entity_poly.type
_entity_poly.pdbx_seq_one_letter_code
_entity_poly.pdbx_strand_id
1 'polypeptide(L)'
;MIVGKSNSGKTAIVRALRWLISNRPLGFRFNSQFSDDSTRVGIVIDNHKIEHEKTEKGSVYRFDQEEWSGIGTDIPDKIRRFLNIGELNFSDQLDVPFLITSSPGEVGRALNRIMQLDTVDEWVSSLTTMINSEKKEITFLNTQIEELVKLIKDLDFIPELEKKVVELEQLNAKIQERKKEQEELTKILAEVEINVEEIKELEKWLEVEKEVENIEKICKKLSGGVEELGYIEEFLSIQEKIKEEEDFLQIEYKFKELENCWQLFAVAQDEVEELDLVVNKLEVLDEQKNRLEQDLSLKRSEFVMELKKLGKCLFCFSPLDGERIEQIVKELEI
;
A
#
# COMPACT_ATOMS: atom_id res chain seq x y z
N MET A 1 85.08 -87.93 24.18
CA MET A 1 85.61 -87.88 25.56
C MET A 1 86.57 -86.69 25.66
N ILE A 2 86.34 -85.73 26.57
CA ILE A 2 87.23 -84.58 26.77
C ILE A 2 88.15 -84.89 27.96
N VAL A 3 89.45 -85.05 27.71
CA VAL A 3 90.45 -85.44 28.74
C VAL A 3 91.43 -84.28 28.97
N GLY A 4 91.82 -84.05 30.23
CA GLY A 4 92.78 -83.00 30.58
C GLY A 4 92.95 -82.88 32.10
N LYS A 5 93.86 -82.02 32.57
CA LYS A 5 94.06 -81.77 34.00
C LYS A 5 92.83 -81.12 34.64
N SER A 6 92.65 -81.30 35.95
CA SER A 6 91.61 -80.60 36.70
C SER A 6 91.77 -79.08 36.54
N ASN A 7 90.64 -78.36 36.47
CA ASN A 7 90.58 -76.91 36.24
C ASN A 7 91.16 -76.41 34.91
N SER A 8 91.33 -77.26 33.91
CA SER A 8 91.76 -76.85 32.55
C SER A 8 90.61 -76.41 31.63
N GLY A 9 89.47 -75.98 32.16
CA GLY A 9 88.36 -75.43 31.35
C GLY A 9 87.43 -76.45 30.66
N LYS A 10 87.52 -77.75 30.98
CA LYS A 10 86.64 -78.80 30.40
C LYS A 10 85.15 -78.49 30.57
N THR A 11 84.75 -78.11 31.79
CA THR A 11 83.37 -77.71 32.11
C THR A 11 82.98 -76.39 31.43
N ALA A 12 83.95 -75.51 31.14
CA ALA A 12 83.68 -74.25 30.45
C ALA A 12 83.21 -74.46 29.00
N ILE A 13 83.71 -75.50 28.32
CA ILE A 13 83.26 -75.87 26.97
C ILE A 13 81.77 -76.25 26.99
N VAL A 14 81.34 -77.09 27.94
CA VAL A 14 79.93 -77.50 28.07
C VAL A 14 79.04 -76.31 28.43
N ARG A 15 79.51 -75.43 29.32
CA ARG A 15 78.80 -74.19 29.68
C ARG A 15 78.67 -73.23 28.50
N ALA A 16 79.70 -73.11 27.68
CA ALA A 16 79.67 -72.30 26.46
C ALA A 16 78.62 -72.81 25.47
N LEU A 17 78.55 -74.13 25.27
CA LEU A 17 77.52 -74.76 24.43
C LEU A 17 76.11 -74.56 25.00
N ARG A 18 75.93 -74.75 26.31
CA ARG A 18 74.63 -74.50 26.98
C ARG A 18 74.22 -73.04 26.82
N TRP A 19 75.16 -72.12 26.97
CA TRP A 19 74.90 -70.69 26.81
C TRP A 19 74.47 -70.33 25.38
N LEU A 20 75.03 -70.99 24.37
CA LEU A 20 74.61 -70.85 22.97
C LEU A 20 73.18 -71.36 22.74
N ILE A 21 72.75 -72.41 23.45
CA ILE A 21 71.48 -73.14 23.23
C ILE A 21 70.33 -72.65 24.13
N SER A 22 70.60 -71.96 25.25
CA SER A 22 69.54 -71.44 26.11
C SER A 22 69.64 -69.97 26.49
N ASN A 23 70.64 -69.23 25.97
CA ASN A 23 70.91 -67.83 26.34
C ASN A 23 71.08 -67.62 27.86
N ARG A 24 71.46 -68.68 28.59
CA ARG A 24 71.59 -68.67 30.06
C ARG A 24 73.04 -68.95 30.47
N PRO A 25 73.60 -68.15 31.41
CA PRO A 25 72.96 -67.08 32.18
C PRO A 25 72.73 -65.77 31.40
N LEU A 26 71.68 -65.01 31.78
CA LEU A 26 71.31 -63.73 31.15
C LEU A 26 72.23 -62.55 31.53
N GLY A 27 73.05 -62.68 32.57
CA GLY A 27 74.04 -61.65 32.91
C GLY A 27 75.23 -61.64 31.95
N PHE A 28 76.21 -60.75 32.18
CA PHE A 28 77.50 -60.72 31.46
C PHE A 28 78.71 -60.98 32.39
N ARG A 29 78.46 -61.30 33.68
CA ARG A 29 79.50 -61.56 34.70
C ARG A 29 80.39 -62.78 34.42
N PHE A 30 80.04 -63.60 33.43
CA PHE A 30 80.85 -64.76 33.03
C PHE A 30 81.99 -64.36 32.08
N ASN A 31 82.05 -63.12 31.60
CA ASN A 31 83.19 -62.64 30.80
C ASN A 31 84.48 -62.77 31.61
N SER A 32 85.55 -63.21 30.94
CA SER A 32 86.85 -63.37 31.60
C SER A 32 87.47 -62.00 31.84
N GLN A 33 88.03 -61.76 33.03
CA GLN A 33 88.66 -60.47 33.39
C GLN A 33 89.84 -60.08 32.49
N PHE A 34 90.38 -61.03 31.72
CA PHE A 34 91.49 -60.84 30.78
C PHE A 34 91.04 -60.75 29.32
N SER A 35 89.73 -60.77 29.04
CA SER A 35 89.14 -60.70 27.70
C SER A 35 88.64 -59.29 27.41
N ASP A 36 88.54 -58.94 26.12
CA ASP A 36 87.91 -57.71 25.63
C ASP A 36 86.43 -57.60 26.08
N ASP A 37 85.79 -56.46 25.80
CA ASP A 37 84.40 -56.10 26.16
C ASP A 37 83.31 -57.02 25.53
N SER A 38 83.68 -58.16 24.96
CA SER A 38 82.78 -59.13 24.34
C SER A 38 83.18 -60.57 24.65
N THR A 39 82.18 -61.46 24.71
CA THR A 39 82.37 -62.91 24.72
C THR A 39 81.60 -63.52 23.56
N ARG A 40 82.27 -64.38 22.78
CA ARG A 40 81.67 -65.07 21.63
C ARG A 40 81.82 -66.57 21.75
N VAL A 41 80.75 -67.29 21.44
CA VAL A 41 80.73 -68.75 21.29
C VAL A 41 80.15 -69.08 19.93
N GLY A 42 80.76 -70.02 19.22
CA GLY A 42 80.25 -70.51 17.94
C GLY A 42 80.38 -72.01 17.80
N ILE A 43 79.45 -72.60 17.07
CA ILE A 43 79.46 -74.01 16.68
C ILE A 43 79.22 -74.11 15.17
N VAL A 44 79.83 -75.12 14.55
CA VAL A 44 79.56 -75.51 13.17
C VAL A 44 78.98 -76.91 13.19
N ILE A 45 77.77 -77.06 12.63
CA ILE A 45 77.05 -78.34 12.51
C ILE A 45 76.61 -78.45 11.06
N ASP A 46 76.94 -79.54 10.38
CA ASP A 46 76.48 -79.84 9.01
C ASP A 46 76.63 -78.67 8.02
N ASN A 47 77.80 -78.02 8.03
CA ASN A 47 78.13 -76.82 7.25
C ASN A 47 77.38 -75.53 7.58
N HIS A 48 76.51 -75.52 8.60
CA HIS A 48 75.88 -74.32 9.13
C HIS A 48 76.64 -73.78 10.32
N LYS A 49 76.84 -72.45 10.37
CA LYS A 49 77.57 -71.77 11.43
C LYS A 49 76.62 -70.97 12.31
N ILE A 50 76.59 -71.29 13.60
CA ILE A 50 75.84 -70.56 14.62
C ILE A 50 76.84 -69.87 15.54
N GLU A 51 76.67 -68.56 15.76
CA GLU A 51 77.43 -67.80 16.74
C GLU A 51 76.50 -67.03 17.67
N HIS A 52 76.91 -66.91 18.93
CA HIS A 52 76.32 -66.01 19.90
C HIS A 52 77.42 -65.14 20.50
N GLU A 53 77.22 -63.84 20.41
CA GLU A 53 78.13 -62.82 20.91
C GLU A 53 77.39 -61.94 21.90
N LYS A 54 78.02 -61.65 23.03
CA LYS A 54 77.44 -60.79 24.06
C LYS A 54 78.45 -59.77 24.54
N THR A 55 77.93 -58.57 24.79
CA THR A 55 78.62 -57.41 25.37
C THR A 55 77.82 -56.91 26.57
N GLU A 56 78.35 -55.93 27.31
CA GLU A 56 77.59 -55.26 28.36
C GLU A 56 76.29 -54.59 27.86
N LYS A 57 76.26 -54.18 26.59
CA LYS A 57 75.16 -53.41 25.99
C LYS A 57 74.10 -54.28 25.32
N GLY A 58 74.42 -55.53 24.98
CA GLY A 58 73.48 -56.41 24.29
C GLY A 58 74.09 -57.72 23.79
N SER A 59 73.20 -58.59 23.29
CA SER A 59 73.51 -59.89 22.68
C SER A 59 73.13 -59.92 21.20
N VAL A 60 73.90 -60.68 20.43
CA VAL A 60 73.73 -60.88 18.99
C VAL A 60 73.88 -62.36 18.66
N TYR A 61 72.90 -62.91 17.95
CA TYR A 61 72.97 -64.26 17.38
C TYR A 61 73.18 -64.17 15.87
N ARG A 62 74.09 -65.00 15.34
CA ARG A 62 74.32 -65.15 13.89
C ARG A 62 74.07 -66.59 13.48
N PHE A 63 73.35 -66.78 12.39
CA PHE A 63 73.17 -68.06 11.71
C PHE A 63 73.47 -67.89 10.22
N ASP A 64 74.62 -68.39 9.78
CA ASP A 64 75.17 -68.16 8.43
C ASP A 64 75.22 -66.69 8.03
N GLN A 65 74.24 -66.21 7.25
CA GLN A 65 74.13 -64.83 6.77
C GLN A 65 73.10 -63.98 7.53
N GLU A 66 72.32 -64.60 8.43
CA GLU A 66 71.29 -63.90 9.20
C GLU A 66 71.81 -63.51 10.58
N GLU A 67 71.48 -62.28 11.00
CA GLU A 67 71.86 -61.73 12.30
C GLU A 67 70.62 -61.21 13.04
N TRP A 68 70.50 -61.56 14.33
CA TRP A 68 69.46 -61.07 15.23
C TRP A 68 70.10 -60.39 16.44
N SER A 69 69.80 -59.11 16.63
CA SER A 69 70.26 -58.30 17.77
C SER A 69 69.11 -57.97 18.72
N GLY A 70 69.41 -57.74 20.01
CA GLY A 70 68.42 -57.30 21.00
C GLY A 70 67.46 -58.39 21.48
N ILE A 71 67.85 -59.67 21.36
CA ILE A 71 67.03 -60.78 21.80
C ILE A 71 67.06 -60.86 23.32
N GLY A 72 65.91 -60.58 23.95
CA GLY A 72 65.79 -60.45 25.40
C GLY A 72 66.16 -61.74 26.14
N THR A 73 65.20 -62.65 26.30
CA THR A 73 65.34 -63.80 27.20
C THR A 73 65.53 -65.13 26.48
N ASP A 74 65.05 -65.24 25.24
CA ASP A 74 65.05 -66.49 24.46
C ASP A 74 66.03 -66.41 23.26
N ILE A 75 66.05 -67.44 22.42
CA ILE A 75 66.88 -67.57 21.21
C ILE A 75 65.98 -67.47 19.97
N PRO A 76 66.48 -67.02 18.78
CA PRO A 76 65.69 -67.03 17.56
C PRO A 76 65.07 -68.40 17.28
N ASP A 77 63.78 -68.40 16.91
CA ASP A 77 63.03 -69.63 16.60
C ASP A 77 63.72 -70.49 15.52
N LYS A 78 64.39 -69.85 14.56
CA LYS A 78 65.13 -70.55 13.50
C LYS A 78 66.31 -71.35 14.06
N ILE A 79 67.10 -70.75 14.97
CA ILE A 79 68.22 -71.41 15.63
C ILE A 79 67.70 -72.50 16.59
N ARG A 80 66.63 -72.21 17.34
CA ARG A 80 65.99 -73.17 18.26
C ARG A 80 65.50 -74.42 17.53
N ARG A 81 64.81 -74.25 16.39
CA ARG A 81 64.32 -75.34 15.54
C ARG A 81 65.46 -76.12 14.89
N PHE A 82 66.52 -75.45 14.45
CA PHE A 82 67.67 -76.10 13.82
C PHE A 82 68.47 -76.94 14.82
N LEU A 83 68.79 -76.38 15.99
CA LEU A 83 69.53 -77.11 17.02
C LEU A 83 68.70 -78.24 17.62
N ASN A 84 67.40 -78.01 17.85
CA ASN A 84 66.47 -78.98 18.46
C ASN A 84 67.03 -79.64 19.74
N ILE A 85 67.80 -78.89 20.53
CA ILE A 85 68.39 -79.30 21.80
C ILE A 85 67.72 -78.48 22.90
N GLY A 86 67.16 -79.16 23.89
CA GLY A 86 66.57 -78.55 25.08
C GLY A 86 67.42 -78.76 26.32
N GLU A 87 66.97 -78.23 27.46
CA GLU A 87 67.64 -78.42 28.76
C GLU A 87 67.73 -79.90 29.18
N LEU A 88 66.81 -80.75 28.72
CA LEU A 88 66.83 -82.21 28.98
C LEU A 88 68.02 -82.93 28.34
N ASN A 89 68.67 -82.32 27.35
CA ASN A 89 69.81 -82.91 26.65
C ASN A 89 71.15 -82.64 27.36
N PHE A 90 71.16 -81.81 28.40
CA PHE A 90 72.34 -81.50 29.19
C PHE A 90 72.28 -82.19 30.55
N SER A 91 73.44 -82.64 31.04
CA SER A 91 73.60 -83.13 32.40
C SER A 91 74.80 -82.43 33.03
N ASP A 92 74.57 -81.77 34.16
CA ASP A 92 75.59 -81.07 34.92
C ASP A 92 76.43 -82.05 35.77
N GLN A 93 77.58 -81.54 36.24
CA GLN A 93 78.47 -82.31 37.10
C GLN A 93 77.80 -82.53 38.47
N LEU A 94 77.65 -83.79 38.89
CA LEU A 94 76.93 -84.23 40.10
C LEU A 94 75.39 -84.16 40.01
N ASP A 95 74.82 -84.11 38.80
CA ASP A 95 73.38 -84.29 38.65
C ASP A 95 72.94 -85.66 39.17
N VAL A 96 71.85 -85.65 39.94
CA VAL A 96 71.17 -86.88 40.36
C VAL A 96 70.59 -87.61 39.15
N PRO A 97 70.47 -88.95 39.17
CA PRO A 97 69.89 -89.68 38.05
C PRO A 97 68.48 -89.16 37.71
N PHE A 98 68.37 -88.52 36.55
CA PHE A 98 67.11 -87.95 36.03
C PHE A 98 66.01 -89.02 36.02
N LEU A 99 64.79 -88.64 36.40
CA LEU A 99 63.58 -89.47 36.55
C LEU A 99 63.59 -90.52 37.68
N ILE A 100 64.75 -90.99 38.15
CA ILE A 100 64.81 -92.03 39.20
C ILE A 100 64.56 -91.42 40.59
N THR A 101 65.08 -90.21 40.83
CA THR A 101 64.94 -89.51 42.12
C THR A 101 63.93 -88.35 42.07
N SER A 102 63.27 -88.13 40.94
CA SER A 102 62.29 -87.05 40.75
C SER A 102 60.93 -87.42 41.36
N SER A 103 60.16 -86.42 41.81
CA SER A 103 58.81 -86.67 42.32
C SER A 103 57.84 -87.10 41.20
N PRO A 104 56.75 -87.85 41.52
CA PRO A 104 55.78 -88.27 40.50
C PRO A 104 55.19 -87.11 39.68
N GLY A 105 55.00 -85.94 40.30
CA GLY A 105 54.53 -84.73 39.60
C GLY A 105 55.56 -84.14 38.65
N GLU A 106 56.84 -84.16 39.01
CA GLU A 106 57.94 -83.71 38.13
C GLU A 106 58.15 -84.68 36.96
N VAL A 107 58.04 -85.98 37.21
CA VAL A 107 58.06 -87.02 36.16
C VAL A 107 56.90 -86.81 35.19
N GLY A 108 55.68 -86.55 35.70
CA GLY A 108 54.52 -86.24 34.87
C GLY A 108 54.73 -84.99 34.00
N ARG A 109 55.23 -83.89 34.57
CA ARG A 109 55.54 -82.66 33.81
C ARG A 109 56.68 -82.85 32.81
N ALA A 110 57.69 -83.67 33.14
CA ALA A 110 58.77 -83.98 32.22
C ALA A 110 58.26 -84.80 31.03
N LEU A 111 57.42 -85.80 31.29
CA LEU A 111 56.79 -86.62 30.24
C LEU A 111 55.81 -85.80 29.39
N ASN A 112 54.99 -84.95 29.99
CA ASN A 112 54.06 -84.06 29.26
C ASN A 112 54.82 -83.11 28.32
N ARG A 113 55.95 -82.55 28.77
CA ARG A 113 56.83 -81.72 27.94
C ARG A 113 57.44 -82.49 26.77
N ILE A 114 57.87 -83.72 27.00
CA ILE A 114 58.39 -84.61 25.94
C ILE A 114 57.30 -84.94 24.93
N MET A 115 56.07 -85.18 25.39
CA MET A 115 54.91 -85.49 24.57
C MET A 115 54.19 -84.25 24.00
N GLN A 116 54.68 -83.04 24.31
CA GLN A 116 54.12 -81.74 23.92
C GLN A 116 52.64 -81.52 24.32
N LEU A 117 52.16 -82.23 25.35
CA LEU A 117 50.76 -82.14 25.81
C LEU A 117 50.44 -80.81 26.51
N ASP A 118 51.46 -80.09 26.98
CA ASP A 118 51.29 -78.78 27.64
C ASP A 118 50.65 -77.73 26.70
N THR A 119 50.90 -77.84 25.39
CA THR A 119 50.30 -76.94 24.40
C THR A 119 48.78 -77.11 24.32
N VAL A 120 48.28 -78.33 24.51
CA VAL A 120 46.84 -78.63 24.50
C VAL A 120 46.17 -78.01 25.73
N ASP A 121 46.81 -78.10 26.90
CA ASP A 121 46.30 -77.51 28.14
C ASP A 121 46.22 -75.98 28.06
N GLU A 122 47.21 -75.32 27.44
CA GLU A 122 47.19 -73.88 27.18
C GLU A 122 46.02 -73.49 26.26
N TRP A 123 45.78 -74.26 25.19
CA TRP A 123 44.69 -74.01 24.26
C TRP A 123 43.33 -74.19 24.93
N VAL A 124 43.15 -75.26 25.71
CA VAL A 124 41.90 -75.50 26.47
C VAL A 124 41.63 -74.37 27.44
N SER A 125 42.64 -73.91 28.17
CA SER A 125 42.51 -72.77 29.10
C SER A 125 42.12 -71.48 28.39
N SER A 126 42.78 -71.17 27.27
CA SER A 126 42.49 -69.99 26.45
C SER A 126 41.06 -70.03 25.88
N LEU A 127 40.66 -71.14 25.27
CA LEU A 127 39.32 -71.34 24.72
C LEU A 127 38.24 -71.26 25.80
N THR A 128 38.48 -71.85 26.97
CA THR A 128 37.53 -71.77 28.09
C THR A 128 37.34 -70.33 28.56
N THR A 129 38.42 -69.55 28.59
CA THR A 129 38.35 -68.12 28.95
C THR A 129 37.52 -67.35 27.93
N MET A 130 37.74 -67.56 26.63
CA MET A 130 36.96 -66.93 25.56
C MET A 130 35.48 -67.31 25.63
N ILE A 131 35.16 -68.58 25.81
CA ILE A 131 33.77 -69.04 25.93
C ILE A 131 33.06 -68.36 27.11
N ASN A 132 33.75 -68.21 28.23
CA ASN A 132 33.17 -67.61 29.42
C ASN A 132 33.00 -66.08 29.29
N SER A 133 33.89 -65.38 28.58
CA SER A 133 33.69 -63.96 28.29
C SER A 133 32.50 -63.73 27.36
N GLU A 134 32.40 -64.51 26.28
CA GLU A 134 31.30 -64.43 25.31
C GLU A 134 29.94 -64.72 25.98
N LYS A 135 29.87 -65.74 26.85
CA LYS A 135 28.65 -66.04 27.61
C LYS A 135 28.21 -64.87 28.50
N LYS A 136 29.16 -64.20 29.17
CA LYS A 136 28.85 -63.03 30.00
C LYS A 136 28.31 -61.88 29.16
N GLU A 137 28.90 -61.65 28.00
CA GLU A 137 28.45 -60.61 27.08
C GLU A 137 27.04 -60.88 26.55
N ILE A 138 26.74 -62.12 26.16
CA ILE A 138 25.38 -62.53 25.76
C ILE A 138 24.38 -62.27 26.90
N THR A 139 24.71 -62.65 28.14
CA THR A 139 23.80 -62.40 29.27
C THR A 139 23.55 -60.92 29.50
N PHE A 140 24.57 -60.08 29.36
CA PHE A 140 24.45 -58.63 29.52
C PHE A 140 23.63 -57.98 28.40
N LEU A 141 23.82 -58.42 27.14
CA LEU A 141 23.02 -57.95 26.02
C LEU A 141 21.55 -58.35 26.16
N ASN A 142 21.27 -59.58 26.62
CA ASN A 142 19.90 -60.02 26.88
C ASN A 142 19.21 -59.17 27.96
N THR A 143 19.90 -58.83 29.04
CA THR A 143 19.34 -57.92 30.05
C THR A 143 19.03 -56.53 29.49
N GLN A 144 19.90 -55.97 28.65
CA GLN A 144 19.62 -54.69 27.99
C GLN A 144 18.44 -54.76 27.02
N ILE A 145 18.31 -55.86 26.28
CA ILE A 145 17.16 -56.09 25.40
C ILE A 145 15.87 -56.11 26.22
N GLU A 146 15.85 -56.82 27.36
CA GLU A 146 14.68 -56.85 28.23
C GLU A 146 14.32 -55.46 28.79
N GLU A 147 15.30 -54.66 29.18
CA GLU A 147 15.10 -53.27 29.63
C GLU A 147 14.54 -52.38 28.51
N LEU A 148 15.11 -52.46 27.30
CA LEU A 148 14.64 -51.71 26.14
C LEU A 148 13.24 -52.12 25.73
N VAL A 149 12.89 -53.41 25.80
CA VAL A 149 11.54 -53.90 25.52
C VAL A 149 10.54 -53.35 26.55
N LYS A 150 10.91 -53.23 27.82
CA LYS A 150 10.06 -52.58 28.83
C LYS A 150 9.84 -51.10 28.51
N LEU A 151 10.91 -50.37 28.18
CA LEU A 151 10.82 -48.96 27.79
C LEU A 151 9.94 -48.75 26.56
N ILE A 152 10.02 -49.64 25.55
CA ILE A 152 9.14 -49.58 24.38
C ILE A 152 7.67 -49.75 24.78
N LYS A 153 7.37 -50.74 25.64
CA LYS A 153 6.01 -50.95 26.14
C LYS A 153 5.50 -49.76 26.95
N ASP A 154 6.35 -49.16 27.77
CA ASP A 154 5.98 -47.95 28.52
C ASP A 154 5.65 -46.79 27.58
N LEU A 155 6.16 -46.79 26.33
CA LEU A 155 5.89 -45.80 25.29
C LEU A 155 4.74 -46.17 24.34
N ASP A 156 3.99 -47.26 24.60
CA ASP A 156 2.86 -47.70 23.78
C ASP A 156 1.74 -46.64 23.62
N PHE A 157 1.73 -45.60 24.48
CA PHE A 157 0.77 -44.49 24.41
C PHE A 157 1.10 -43.43 23.34
N ILE A 158 2.31 -43.43 22.76
CA ILE A 158 2.74 -42.43 21.78
C ILE A 158 1.80 -42.37 20.56
N PRO A 159 1.38 -43.48 19.93
CA PRO A 159 0.47 -43.43 18.78
C PRO A 159 -0.90 -42.82 19.11
N GLU A 160 -1.39 -42.98 20.34
CA GLU A 160 -2.63 -42.33 20.77
C GLU A 160 -2.44 -40.83 20.99
N LEU A 161 -1.29 -40.42 21.54
CA LEU A 161 -0.94 -38.99 21.66
C LEU A 161 -0.80 -38.34 20.29
N GLU A 162 -0.18 -39.01 19.32
CA GLU A 162 -0.03 -38.49 17.96
C GLU A 162 -1.39 -38.20 17.32
N LYS A 163 -2.37 -39.11 17.48
CA LYS A 163 -3.76 -38.85 17.03
C LYS A 163 -4.37 -37.62 17.70
N LYS A 164 -4.20 -37.48 19.03
CA LYS A 164 -4.70 -36.31 19.76
C LYS A 164 -4.03 -35.01 19.32
N VAL A 165 -2.73 -35.03 19.02
CA VAL A 165 -2.00 -33.87 18.50
C VAL A 165 -2.57 -33.45 17.15
N VAL A 166 -2.81 -34.40 16.24
CA VAL A 166 -3.44 -34.11 14.93
C VAL A 166 -4.84 -33.51 15.11
N GLU A 167 -5.65 -34.04 16.02
CA GLU A 167 -6.97 -33.47 16.34
C GLU A 167 -6.87 -32.03 16.88
N LEU A 168 -5.91 -31.76 17.77
CA LEU A 168 -5.66 -30.43 18.33
C LEU A 168 -5.17 -29.44 17.26
N GLU A 169 -4.30 -29.87 16.35
CA GLU A 169 -3.83 -29.05 15.23
C GLU A 169 -4.97 -28.67 14.29
N GLN A 170 -5.84 -29.61 13.96
CA GLN A 170 -7.04 -29.35 13.15
C GLN A 170 -7.99 -28.37 13.87
N LEU A 171 -8.18 -28.52 15.18
CA LEU A 171 -9.00 -27.60 15.96
C LEU A 171 -8.38 -26.19 15.99
N ASN A 172 -7.07 -26.10 16.17
CA ASN A 172 -6.36 -24.82 16.17
C ASN A 172 -6.43 -24.12 14.80
N ALA A 173 -6.33 -24.87 13.70
CA ALA A 173 -6.52 -24.33 12.36
C ALA A 173 -7.92 -23.72 12.18
N LYS A 174 -8.97 -24.41 12.65
CA LYS A 174 -10.36 -23.88 12.65
C LYS A 174 -10.50 -22.64 13.52
N ILE A 175 -9.83 -22.57 14.68
CA ILE A 175 -9.84 -21.38 15.54
C ILE A 175 -9.19 -20.19 14.82
N GLN A 176 -8.09 -20.40 14.11
CA GLN A 176 -7.41 -19.35 13.35
C GLN A 176 -8.26 -18.83 12.20
N GLU A 177 -8.95 -19.72 11.47
CA GLU A 177 -9.89 -19.34 10.41
C GLU A 177 -11.05 -18.49 10.98
N ARG A 178 -11.69 -18.96 12.06
CA ARG A 178 -12.76 -18.21 12.73
C ARG A 178 -12.30 -16.86 13.28
N LYS A 179 -11.06 -16.75 13.74
CA LYS A 179 -10.49 -15.45 14.17
C LYS A 179 -10.34 -14.49 13.01
N LYS A 180 -9.88 -14.96 11.85
CA LYS A 180 -9.82 -14.11 10.64
C LYS A 180 -11.21 -13.65 10.21
N GLU A 181 -12.18 -14.57 10.18
CA GLU A 181 -13.58 -14.23 9.89
C GLU A 181 -14.12 -13.19 10.88
N GLN A 182 -13.81 -13.33 12.17
CA GLN A 182 -14.22 -12.38 13.20
C GLN A 182 -13.58 -11.00 12.98
N GLU A 183 -12.29 -10.95 12.64
CA GLU A 183 -11.58 -9.70 12.34
C GLU A 183 -12.17 -8.99 11.11
N GLU A 184 -12.48 -9.75 10.05
CA GLU A 184 -13.17 -9.23 8.86
C GLU A 184 -14.57 -8.69 9.19
N LEU A 185 -15.36 -9.44 9.97
CA LEU A 185 -16.68 -8.99 10.41
C LEU A 185 -16.60 -7.70 11.23
N THR A 186 -15.61 -7.57 12.12
CA THR A 186 -15.43 -6.35 12.92
C THR A 186 -15.05 -5.14 12.07
N LYS A 187 -14.30 -5.33 10.98
CA LYS A 187 -14.01 -4.24 10.03
C LYS A 187 -15.26 -3.81 9.29
N ILE A 188 -16.05 -4.78 8.79
CA ILE A 188 -17.31 -4.50 8.11
C ILE A 188 -18.28 -3.78 9.05
N LEU A 189 -18.37 -4.19 10.32
CA LEU A 189 -19.20 -3.50 11.31
C LEU A 189 -18.78 -2.04 11.50
N ALA A 190 -17.47 -1.77 11.61
CA ALA A 190 -16.97 -0.40 11.71
C ALA A 190 -17.30 0.44 10.46
N GLU A 191 -17.17 -0.14 9.26
CA GLU A 191 -17.57 0.53 8.01
C GLU A 191 -19.07 0.82 7.96
N VAL A 192 -19.90 -0.12 8.40
CA VAL A 192 -21.35 0.08 8.49
C VAL A 192 -21.70 1.18 9.48
N GLU A 193 -21.03 1.26 10.63
CA GLU A 193 -21.24 2.33 11.60
C GLU A 193 -20.91 3.71 11.02
N ILE A 194 -19.81 3.84 10.27
CA ILE A 194 -19.44 5.08 9.57
C ILE A 194 -20.51 5.44 8.54
N ASN A 195 -20.89 4.49 7.68
CA ASN A 195 -21.91 4.72 6.64
C ASN A 195 -23.27 5.12 7.24
N VAL A 196 -23.65 4.55 8.39
CA VAL A 196 -24.88 4.94 9.08
C VAL A 196 -24.82 6.39 9.56
N GLU A 197 -23.66 6.84 10.05
CA GLU A 197 -23.51 8.24 10.46
C GLU A 197 -23.52 9.19 9.25
N GLU A 198 -22.86 8.83 8.15
CA GLU A 198 -22.92 9.58 6.89
C GLU A 198 -24.36 9.67 6.34
N ILE A 199 -25.13 8.58 6.41
CA ILE A 199 -26.55 8.58 6.01
C ILE A 199 -27.35 9.56 6.87
N LYS A 200 -27.15 9.59 8.19
CA LYS A 200 -27.84 10.57 9.06
C LYS A 200 -27.48 12.01 8.70
N GLU A 201 -26.24 12.29 8.32
CA GLU A 201 -25.85 13.62 7.86
C GLU A 201 -26.55 13.97 6.55
N LEU A 202 -26.60 13.04 5.59
CA LEU A 202 -27.31 13.21 4.32
C LEU A 202 -28.83 13.41 4.51
N GLU A 203 -29.44 12.71 5.47
CA GLU A 203 -30.86 12.91 5.81
C GLU A 203 -31.15 14.34 6.26
N LYS A 204 -30.25 14.97 7.04
CA LYS A 204 -30.37 16.39 7.41
C LYS A 204 -30.31 17.30 6.18
N TRP A 205 -29.42 17.03 5.24
CA TRP A 205 -29.33 17.78 3.98
C TRP A 205 -30.59 17.63 3.13
N LEU A 206 -31.20 16.44 3.13
CA LEU A 206 -32.45 16.19 2.42
C LEU A 206 -33.63 16.99 2.99
N GLU A 207 -33.66 17.22 4.32
CA GLU A 207 -34.66 18.12 4.92
C GLU A 207 -34.47 19.56 4.45
N VAL A 208 -33.23 20.05 4.41
CA VAL A 208 -32.91 21.39 3.88
C VAL A 208 -33.29 21.51 2.41
N GLU A 209 -33.06 20.46 1.61
CA GLU A 209 -33.43 20.45 0.19
C GLU A 209 -34.95 20.61 0.00
N LYS A 210 -35.78 19.97 0.84
CA LYS A 210 -37.25 20.15 0.82
C LYS A 210 -37.65 21.59 1.14
N GLU A 211 -36.96 22.25 2.08
CA GLU A 211 -37.21 23.66 2.38
C GLU A 211 -36.81 24.56 1.20
N VAL A 212 -35.68 24.28 0.56
CA VAL A 212 -35.23 25.01 -0.65
C VAL A 212 -36.24 24.84 -1.79
N GLU A 213 -36.78 23.64 -2.00
CA GLU A 213 -37.80 23.40 -3.04
C GLU A 213 -39.09 24.18 -2.74
N ASN A 214 -39.48 24.31 -1.47
CA ASN A 214 -40.61 25.15 -1.06
C ASN A 214 -40.34 26.63 -1.29
N ILE A 215 -39.12 27.10 -0.97
CA ILE A 215 -38.70 28.49 -1.27
C ILE A 215 -38.73 28.74 -2.78
N GLU A 216 -38.26 27.79 -3.59
CA GLU A 216 -38.28 27.91 -5.05
C GLU A 216 -39.71 28.03 -5.59
N LYS A 217 -40.67 27.26 -5.05
CA LYS A 217 -42.09 27.38 -5.37
C LYS A 217 -42.64 28.76 -4.98
N ILE A 218 -42.24 29.30 -3.84
CA ILE A 218 -42.63 30.65 -3.41
C ILE A 218 -42.04 31.71 -4.34
N CYS A 219 -40.76 31.61 -4.70
CA CYS A 219 -40.11 32.51 -5.66
C CYS A 219 -40.76 32.47 -7.05
N LYS A 220 -41.18 31.28 -7.53
CA LYS A 220 -41.95 31.15 -8.78
C LYS A 220 -43.30 31.86 -8.72
N LYS A 221 -43.99 31.80 -7.57
CA LYS A 221 -45.24 32.56 -7.38
C LYS A 221 -45.01 34.06 -7.32
N LEU A 222 -43.97 34.50 -6.60
CA LEU A 222 -43.60 35.91 -6.48
C LEU A 222 -43.20 36.52 -7.83
N SER A 223 -42.41 35.80 -8.64
CA SER A 223 -42.05 36.26 -9.99
C SER A 223 -43.28 36.40 -10.89
N GLY A 224 -44.21 35.44 -10.87
CA GLY A 224 -45.49 35.57 -11.57
C GLY A 224 -46.30 36.80 -11.10
N GLY A 225 -46.33 37.07 -9.79
CA GLY A 225 -46.97 38.28 -9.25
C GLY A 225 -46.28 39.58 -9.64
N VAL A 226 -44.95 39.57 -9.82
CA VAL A 226 -44.20 40.74 -10.33
C VAL A 226 -44.51 41.00 -11.80
N GLU A 227 -44.65 39.94 -12.62
CA GLU A 227 -45.12 40.09 -14.01
C GLU A 227 -46.54 40.67 -14.07
N GLU A 228 -47.44 40.19 -13.20
CA GLU A 228 -48.80 40.74 -13.05
C GLU A 228 -48.79 42.23 -12.65
N LEU A 229 -47.92 42.62 -11.72
CA LEU A 229 -47.72 44.03 -11.36
C LEU A 229 -47.19 44.85 -12.53
N GLY A 230 -46.29 44.29 -13.34
CA GLY A 230 -45.79 44.93 -14.57
C GLY A 230 -46.92 45.23 -15.56
N TYR A 231 -47.85 44.29 -15.78
CA TYR A 231 -49.03 44.53 -16.61
C TYR A 231 -49.95 45.62 -16.04
N ILE A 232 -50.07 45.71 -14.71
CA ILE A 232 -50.85 46.77 -14.05
C ILE A 232 -50.17 48.14 -14.19
N GLU A 233 -48.85 48.22 -14.06
CA GLU A 233 -48.10 49.46 -14.29
C GLU A 233 -48.22 49.93 -15.75
N GLU A 234 -48.11 49.01 -16.72
CA GLU A 234 -48.38 49.33 -18.12
C GLU A 234 -49.82 49.82 -18.33
N PHE A 235 -50.80 49.16 -17.72
CA PHE A 235 -52.21 49.58 -17.80
C PHE A 235 -52.43 50.98 -17.19
N LEU A 236 -51.81 51.29 -16.05
CA LEU A 236 -51.87 52.62 -15.45
C LEU A 236 -51.25 53.68 -16.35
N SER A 237 -50.11 53.37 -16.99
CA SER A 237 -49.48 54.28 -17.96
C SER A 237 -50.37 54.54 -19.18
N ILE A 238 -51.13 53.52 -19.62
CA ILE A 238 -52.12 53.66 -20.70
C ILE A 238 -53.31 54.50 -20.22
N GLN A 239 -53.78 54.31 -18.99
CA GLN A 239 -54.86 55.14 -18.43
C GLN A 239 -54.47 56.61 -18.31
N GLU A 240 -53.23 56.92 -17.93
CA GLU A 240 -52.74 58.30 -17.93
C GLU A 240 -52.75 58.90 -19.35
N LYS A 241 -52.26 58.17 -20.35
CA LYS A 241 -52.31 58.62 -21.75
C LYS A 241 -53.74 58.82 -22.26
N ILE A 242 -54.68 57.95 -21.89
CA ILE A 242 -56.10 58.10 -22.23
C ILE A 242 -56.68 59.37 -21.61
N LYS A 243 -56.33 59.69 -20.36
CA LYS A 243 -56.76 60.96 -19.73
C LYS A 243 -56.21 62.18 -20.45
N GLU A 244 -54.94 62.15 -20.87
CA GLU A 244 -54.36 63.22 -21.67
C GLU A 244 -55.08 63.40 -23.02
N GLU A 245 -55.50 62.31 -23.66
CA GLU A 245 -56.32 62.36 -24.89
C GLU A 245 -57.76 62.84 -24.63
N GLU A 246 -58.39 62.47 -23.52
CA GLU A 246 -59.71 62.98 -23.12
C GLU A 246 -59.69 64.50 -22.87
N ASP A 247 -58.63 65.00 -22.23
CA ASP A 247 -58.40 66.44 -22.06
C ASP A 247 -58.22 67.14 -23.42
N PHE A 248 -57.59 66.48 -24.39
CA PHE A 248 -57.48 66.97 -25.78
C PHE A 248 -58.85 67.01 -26.48
N LEU A 249 -59.73 66.04 -26.23
CA LEU A 249 -61.09 66.01 -26.77
C LEU A 249 -61.97 67.17 -26.26
N GLN A 250 -61.76 67.60 -25.00
CA GLN A 250 -62.45 68.78 -24.45
C GLN A 250 -62.00 70.09 -25.14
N ILE A 251 -60.74 70.15 -25.59
CA ILE A 251 -60.23 71.27 -26.38
C ILE A 251 -60.87 71.27 -27.77
N GLU A 252 -61.06 70.10 -28.38
CA GLU A 252 -61.71 69.95 -29.69
C GLU A 252 -63.17 70.45 -29.67
N TYR A 253 -63.91 70.19 -28.58
CA TYR A 253 -65.28 70.69 -28.42
C TYR A 253 -65.34 72.22 -28.38
N LYS A 254 -64.39 72.86 -27.68
CA LYS A 254 -64.27 74.33 -27.65
C LYS A 254 -63.83 74.90 -29.00
N PHE A 255 -63.03 74.17 -29.76
CA PHE A 255 -62.63 74.57 -31.12
C PHE A 255 -63.83 74.61 -32.06
N LYS A 256 -64.76 73.66 -31.91
CA LYS A 256 -66.00 73.57 -32.70
C LYS A 256 -66.97 74.73 -32.39
N GLU A 257 -67.02 75.19 -31.15
CA GLU A 257 -67.76 76.41 -30.78
C GLU A 257 -67.11 77.66 -31.40
N LEU A 258 -65.78 77.72 -31.43
CA LEU A 258 -65.03 78.82 -32.04
C LEU A 258 -65.23 78.89 -33.56
N GLU A 259 -65.30 77.73 -34.22
CA GLU A 259 -65.57 77.60 -35.66
C GLU A 259 -66.97 78.12 -36.03
N ASN A 260 -67.98 77.80 -35.22
CA ASN A 260 -69.33 78.35 -35.39
C ASN A 260 -69.38 79.87 -35.19
N CYS A 261 -68.66 80.39 -34.19
CA CYS A 261 -68.53 81.84 -33.98
C CYS A 261 -67.82 82.53 -35.15
N TRP A 262 -66.82 81.88 -35.75
CA TRP A 262 -66.11 82.42 -36.92
C TRP A 262 -66.98 82.44 -38.17
N GLN A 263 -67.80 81.40 -38.39
CA GLN A 263 -68.79 81.39 -39.48
C GLN A 263 -69.84 82.51 -39.33
N LEU A 264 -70.34 82.74 -38.11
CA LEU A 264 -71.26 83.84 -37.84
C LEU A 264 -70.62 85.22 -38.05
N PHE A 265 -69.35 85.37 -37.66
CA PHE A 265 -68.61 86.61 -37.89
C PHE A 265 -68.39 86.88 -39.38
N ALA A 266 -68.09 85.86 -40.17
CA ALA A 266 -67.94 85.99 -41.62
C ALA A 266 -69.23 86.48 -42.31
N VAL A 267 -70.39 85.91 -41.93
CA VAL A 267 -71.70 86.35 -42.46
C VAL A 267 -72.01 87.79 -42.04
N ALA A 268 -71.72 88.17 -40.79
CA ALA A 268 -71.92 89.55 -40.33
C ALA A 268 -71.00 90.55 -41.06
N GLN A 269 -69.79 90.14 -41.43
CA GLN A 269 -68.86 90.97 -42.18
C GLN A 269 -69.35 91.24 -43.61
N ASP A 270 -69.93 90.23 -44.28
CA ASP A 270 -70.55 90.39 -45.60
C ASP A 270 -71.75 91.36 -45.55
N GLU A 271 -72.59 91.28 -44.49
CA GLU A 271 -73.71 92.22 -44.31
C GLU A 271 -73.24 93.66 -44.05
N VAL A 272 -72.11 93.85 -43.34
CA VAL A 272 -71.52 95.19 -43.12
C VAL A 272 -70.99 95.77 -44.42
N GLU A 273 -70.36 94.97 -45.29
CA GLU A 273 -69.90 95.44 -46.61
C GLU A 273 -71.08 95.85 -47.52
N GLU A 274 -72.20 95.11 -47.50
CA GLU A 274 -73.41 95.51 -48.21
C GLU A 274 -74.01 96.82 -47.66
N LEU A 275 -74.03 96.99 -46.34
CA LEU A 275 -74.49 98.21 -45.68
C LEU A 275 -73.63 99.42 -46.04
N ASP A 276 -72.30 99.28 -46.04
CA ASP A 276 -71.39 100.36 -46.45
C ASP A 276 -71.65 100.80 -47.89
N LEU A 277 -71.99 99.86 -48.79
CA LEU A 277 -72.31 100.17 -50.18
C LEU A 277 -73.61 100.97 -50.32
N VAL A 278 -74.59 100.72 -49.43
CA VAL A 278 -75.86 101.46 -49.37
C VAL A 278 -75.66 102.84 -48.74
N VAL A 279 -74.86 102.95 -47.68
CA VAL A 279 -74.54 104.24 -47.04
C VAL A 279 -73.83 105.18 -48.02
N ASN A 280 -72.83 104.68 -48.75
CA ASN A 280 -72.14 105.46 -49.78
C ASN A 280 -73.09 105.95 -50.89
N LYS A 281 -74.11 105.16 -51.28
CA LYS A 281 -75.13 105.60 -52.24
C LYS A 281 -76.05 106.69 -51.68
N LEU A 282 -76.37 106.64 -50.39
CA LEU A 282 -77.19 107.65 -49.71
C LEU A 282 -76.46 108.98 -49.60
N GLU A 283 -75.16 108.99 -49.28
CA GLU A 283 -74.36 110.22 -49.20
C GLU A 283 -74.29 110.93 -50.55
N VAL A 284 -74.09 110.20 -51.65
CA VAL A 284 -74.07 110.78 -53.00
C VAL A 284 -75.42 111.37 -53.39
N LEU A 285 -76.54 110.76 -52.99
CA LEU A 285 -77.88 111.27 -53.26
C LEU A 285 -78.21 112.52 -52.43
N ASP A 286 -77.73 112.59 -51.18
CA ASP A 286 -77.94 113.75 -50.31
C ASP A 286 -77.15 114.97 -50.80
N GLU A 287 -75.92 114.78 -51.29
CA GLU A 287 -75.15 115.85 -51.94
C GLU A 287 -75.86 116.39 -53.21
N GLN A 288 -76.46 115.51 -54.01
CA GLN A 288 -77.22 115.91 -55.20
C GLN A 288 -78.48 116.70 -54.83
N LYS A 289 -79.19 116.28 -53.78
CA LYS A 289 -80.36 116.97 -53.27
C LYS A 289 -80.01 118.38 -52.77
N ASN A 290 -78.95 118.50 -51.97
CA ASN A 290 -78.50 119.79 -51.43
C ASN A 290 -78.10 120.78 -52.55
N ARG A 291 -77.49 120.32 -53.65
CA ARG A 291 -77.23 121.16 -54.82
C ARG A 291 -78.51 121.68 -55.48
N LEU A 292 -79.50 120.80 -55.67
CA LEU A 292 -80.77 121.18 -56.30
C LEU A 292 -81.54 122.19 -55.44
N GLU A 293 -81.53 122.05 -54.11
CA GLU A 293 -82.16 123.00 -53.19
C GLU A 293 -81.50 124.38 -53.25
N GLN A 294 -80.17 124.43 -53.36
CA GLN A 294 -79.44 125.70 -53.51
C GLN A 294 -79.79 126.40 -54.83
N ASP A 295 -79.81 125.69 -55.96
CA ASP A 295 -80.20 126.22 -57.27
C ASP A 295 -81.64 126.75 -57.28
N LEU A 296 -82.55 126.06 -56.58
CA LEU A 296 -83.96 126.45 -56.46
C LEU A 296 -84.11 127.74 -55.64
N SER A 297 -83.32 127.90 -54.56
CA SER A 297 -83.34 129.12 -53.75
C SER A 297 -82.79 130.33 -54.53
N LEU A 298 -81.76 130.14 -55.36
CA LEU A 298 -81.19 131.20 -56.19
C LEU A 298 -82.19 131.70 -57.23
N LYS A 299 -82.87 130.79 -57.94
CA LYS A 299 -83.90 131.17 -58.92
C LYS A 299 -85.12 131.84 -58.30
N ARG A 300 -85.52 131.41 -57.09
CA ARG A 300 -86.58 132.09 -56.32
C ARG A 300 -86.18 133.52 -55.98
N SER A 301 -84.93 133.76 -55.60
CA SER A 301 -84.43 135.10 -55.27
C SER A 301 -84.41 136.05 -56.47
N GLU A 302 -84.07 135.54 -57.67
CA GLU A 302 -84.12 136.31 -58.92
C GLU A 302 -85.57 136.69 -59.29
N PHE A 303 -86.50 135.75 -59.21
CA PHE A 303 -87.92 135.98 -59.48
C PHE A 303 -88.53 137.06 -58.58
N VAL A 304 -88.18 137.05 -57.28
CA VAL A 304 -88.63 138.05 -56.31
C VAL A 304 -88.04 139.44 -56.59
N MET A 305 -86.78 139.53 -57.05
CA MET A 305 -86.17 140.81 -57.41
C MET A 305 -86.78 141.42 -58.68
N GLU A 306 -87.11 140.63 -59.68
CA GLU A 306 -87.79 141.11 -60.90
C GLU A 306 -89.21 141.60 -60.62
N LEU A 307 -89.95 140.89 -59.78
CA LEU A 307 -91.29 141.30 -59.32
C LEU A 307 -91.26 142.68 -58.63
N LYS A 308 -90.26 142.94 -57.78
CA LYS A 308 -90.12 144.22 -57.08
C LYS A 308 -89.79 145.40 -58.00
N LYS A 309 -89.11 145.18 -59.13
CA LYS A 309 -88.78 146.25 -60.09
C LYS A 309 -89.97 146.69 -60.95
N LEU A 310 -90.90 145.78 -61.25
CA LEU A 310 -91.98 146.06 -62.21
C LEU A 310 -93.17 146.82 -61.61
N GLY A 311 -93.36 146.79 -60.28
CA GLY A 311 -94.36 147.60 -59.55
C GLY A 311 -95.82 147.40 -59.99
N LYS A 312 -96.08 146.38 -60.80
CA LYS A 312 -97.35 146.02 -61.43
C LYS A 312 -97.40 144.51 -61.57
N CYS A 313 -98.58 143.92 -61.44
CA CYS A 313 -98.72 142.47 -61.58
C CYS A 313 -98.49 142.02 -63.03
N LEU A 314 -97.55 141.10 -63.26
CA LEU A 314 -97.16 140.58 -64.59
C LEU A 314 -98.26 139.80 -65.32
N PHE A 315 -99.32 139.36 -64.64
CA PHE A 315 -100.40 138.58 -65.23
C PHE A 315 -101.69 139.40 -65.47
N CYS A 316 -101.96 140.44 -64.68
CA CYS A 316 -103.21 141.21 -64.77
C CYS A 316 -103.05 142.75 -64.77
N PHE A 317 -101.82 143.27 -64.77
CA PHE A 317 -101.44 144.69 -64.96
C PHE A 317 -102.02 145.73 -63.99
N SER A 318 -102.72 145.30 -62.94
CA SER A 318 -103.16 146.17 -61.85
C SER A 318 -101.98 146.69 -61.00
N PRO A 319 -102.06 147.92 -60.45
CA PRO A 319 -101.11 148.41 -59.46
C PRO A 319 -101.17 147.53 -58.20
N LEU A 320 -100.01 147.11 -57.71
CA LEU A 320 -99.87 146.26 -56.53
C LEU A 320 -99.58 147.14 -55.31
N ASP A 321 -100.50 147.17 -54.36
CA ASP A 321 -100.29 147.81 -53.05
C ASP A 321 -99.37 146.93 -52.16
N GLY A 322 -98.61 147.55 -51.27
CA GLY A 322 -97.48 146.94 -50.54
C GLY A 322 -97.79 145.64 -49.78
N GLU A 323 -99.01 145.46 -49.26
CA GLU A 323 -99.42 144.22 -48.56
C GLU A 323 -99.46 142.99 -49.48
N ARG A 324 -99.81 143.16 -50.76
CA ARG A 324 -99.92 142.04 -51.71
C ARG A 324 -98.56 141.52 -52.17
N ILE A 325 -97.53 142.35 -52.14
CA ILE A 325 -96.15 141.96 -52.47
C ILE A 325 -95.56 141.10 -51.35
N GLU A 326 -95.83 141.42 -50.08
CA GLU A 326 -95.40 140.59 -48.94
C GLU A 326 -96.10 139.24 -48.90
N GLN A 327 -97.37 139.17 -49.32
CA GLN A 327 -98.11 137.91 -49.35
C GLN A 327 -97.54 136.91 -50.39
N ILE A 328 -97.11 137.41 -51.55
CA ILE A 328 -96.46 136.59 -52.60
C ILE A 328 -95.05 136.15 -52.17
N VAL A 329 -94.31 137.00 -51.43
CA VAL A 329 -93.00 136.62 -50.87
C VAL A 329 -93.15 135.52 -49.82
N LYS A 330 -94.19 135.57 -48.99
CA LYS A 330 -94.47 134.56 -47.96
C LYS A 330 -94.82 133.17 -48.51
N GLU A 331 -95.43 133.10 -49.69
CA GLU A 331 -95.78 131.82 -50.33
C GLU A 331 -94.60 131.19 -51.11
N LEU A 332 -93.54 131.95 -51.39
CA LEU A 332 -92.35 131.48 -52.13
C LEU A 332 -91.15 131.11 -51.23
N GLU A 333 -91.20 131.40 -49.93
CA GLU A 333 -90.17 131.06 -48.93
C GLU A 333 -90.54 129.84 -48.06
N ILE A 334 -90.87 128.70 -48.68
CA ILE A 334 -90.86 127.37 -48.03
C ILE A 334 -89.83 126.46 -48.67
#